data_AF-A0A0V0ZMS5-F1
#
_entry.id   AF-A0A0V0ZMS5-F1
#
_cell.length_a   1.000
_cell.length_b   1.000
_cell.length_c   1.000
_cell.angle_alpha   90.00
_cell.angle_beta   90.00
_cell.angle_gamma   90.00
#
_symmetry.space_group_name_H-M   'P 1'
#
loop_
_entity.id
_entity.type
_entity.pdbx_description
1 polymer ?
#
loop_
_entity_poly.entity_id
_entity_poly.type
_entity_poly.pdbx_seq_one_letter_code
_entity_poly.pdbx_strand_id
1 'polypeptide(L)'
;MTRKLKRLRNFTNGKRNSLINAFDPDQVAPLSNVAPQLMLFSTIQLFYLMFPKERMQYYAEMTKRYAALKGRNLEVDGDDIEQFFGILLFSGYRFVPSENRFWSTSEDTQVLLVFGTMIRNRFREQKEISSRWIFLNCYQETS
;
A
#
# COMPACT_ATOMS: atom_id res chain seq x y z
N MET A 1 17.10 -22.39 -37.60
CA MET A 1 17.27 -22.22 -36.14
C MET A 1 16.78 -20.83 -35.73
N THR A 2 15.47 -20.62 -35.54
CA THR A 2 14.91 -19.37 -34.97
C THR A 2 13.39 -19.50 -34.73
N ARG A 3 12.99 -20.10 -33.60
CA ARG A 3 11.57 -20.14 -33.16
C ARG A 3 11.36 -19.84 -31.66
N LYS A 4 12.34 -19.21 -30.98
CA LYS A 4 12.33 -19.13 -29.50
C LYS A 4 12.28 -17.74 -28.86
N LEU A 5 12.00 -16.66 -29.60
CA LEU A 5 12.03 -15.29 -29.03
C LEU A 5 10.71 -14.48 -29.09
N LYS A 6 9.57 -15.08 -29.47
CA LYS A 6 8.27 -14.38 -29.42
C LYS A 6 7.35 -14.79 -28.25
N ARG A 7 7.74 -15.77 -27.42
CA ARG A 7 6.83 -16.35 -26.39
C ARG A 7 7.02 -15.83 -24.96
N LEU A 8 7.90 -14.86 -24.73
CA LEU A 8 8.16 -14.31 -23.37
C LEU A 8 7.48 -12.96 -23.09
N ARG A 9 6.73 -12.38 -24.03
CA ARG A 9 6.05 -11.09 -23.81
C ARG A 9 4.61 -11.20 -23.27
N ASN A 10 4.04 -12.41 -23.20
CA ASN A 10 2.62 -12.60 -22.94
C ASN A 10 2.27 -13.21 -21.57
N PHE A 11 3.25 -13.45 -20.68
CA PHE A 11 2.97 -14.14 -19.41
C PHE A 11 2.75 -13.22 -18.20
N THR A 12 2.64 -11.91 -18.37
CA THR A 12 2.47 -10.97 -17.23
C THR A 12 1.21 -10.09 -17.30
N ASN A 13 0.37 -10.21 -18.34
CA ASN A 13 -0.81 -9.33 -18.49
C ASN A 13 -2.15 -9.97 -18.08
N GLY A 14 -2.26 -11.29 -17.97
CA GLY A 14 -3.56 -11.94 -17.69
C GLY A 14 -4.08 -11.75 -16.26
N LYS A 15 -3.19 -11.69 -15.27
CA LYS A 15 -3.58 -11.63 -13.85
C LYS A 15 -3.83 -10.21 -13.30
N ARG A 16 -3.39 -9.16 -14.00
CA ARG A 16 -3.65 -7.76 -13.60
C ARG A 16 -5.04 -7.30 -14.04
N ASN A 17 -5.54 -7.83 -15.15
CA ASN A 17 -6.81 -7.41 -15.73
C ASN A 17 -8.02 -7.87 -14.91
N SER A 18 -7.91 -8.94 -14.11
CA SER A 18 -9.03 -9.45 -13.31
C SER A 18 -9.36 -8.60 -12.08
N LEU A 19 -8.39 -7.84 -11.53
CA LEU A 19 -8.66 -6.93 -10.39
C LEU A 19 -9.22 -5.58 -10.85
N ILE A 20 -8.82 -5.12 -12.04
CA ILE A 20 -9.32 -3.87 -12.62
C ILE A 20 -10.80 -4.04 -13.05
N ASN A 21 -11.18 -5.25 -13.49
CA ASN A 21 -12.55 -5.57 -13.89
C ASN A 21 -13.50 -5.89 -12.72
N ALA A 22 -13.05 -5.80 -11.46
CA ALA A 22 -13.91 -6.00 -10.29
C ALA A 22 -14.68 -4.73 -9.89
N PHE A 23 -14.24 -3.56 -10.37
CA PHE A 23 -14.98 -2.31 -10.27
C PHE A 23 -15.70 -2.09 -11.61
N ASP A 24 -16.98 -2.39 -11.65
CA ASP A 24 -17.85 -1.91 -12.72
C ASP A 24 -18.02 -0.39 -12.52
N PRO A 25 -17.41 0.46 -13.35
CA PRO A 25 -17.45 1.91 -13.16
C PRO A 25 -18.88 2.47 -13.26
N ASP A 26 -19.80 1.74 -13.88
CA ASP A 26 -21.18 2.17 -14.08
C ASP A 26 -22.08 1.93 -12.85
N GLN A 27 -21.58 1.26 -11.80
CA GLN A 27 -22.32 1.00 -10.55
C GLN A 27 -21.84 1.80 -9.32
N VAL A 28 -20.83 2.66 -9.46
CA VAL A 28 -20.30 3.40 -8.30
C VAL A 28 -21.15 4.66 -8.05
N ALA A 29 -22.13 4.54 -7.14
CA ALA A 29 -22.88 5.71 -6.67
C ALA A 29 -21.95 6.71 -5.95
N PRO A 30 -22.20 8.03 -6.06
CA PRO A 30 -21.39 9.04 -5.39
C PRO A 30 -21.30 8.80 -3.88
N LEU A 31 -20.14 9.05 -3.27
CA LEU A 31 -19.94 8.88 -1.83
C LEU A 31 -20.96 9.69 -1.01
N SER A 32 -21.33 10.87 -1.50
CA SER A 32 -22.40 11.71 -0.92
C SER A 32 -23.75 11.02 -0.82
N ASN A 33 -24.03 10.08 -1.72
CA ASN A 33 -25.31 9.38 -1.77
C ASN A 33 -25.29 8.11 -0.92
N VAL A 34 -24.15 7.42 -0.88
CA VAL A 34 -23.97 6.16 -0.16
C VAL A 34 -23.67 6.39 1.32
N ALA A 35 -22.87 7.40 1.65
CA ALA A 35 -22.40 7.69 2.99
C ALA A 35 -22.14 9.20 3.19
N PRO A 36 -23.20 10.04 3.21
CA PRO A 36 -23.08 11.50 3.33
C PRO A 36 -22.34 11.94 4.60
N GLN A 37 -22.41 11.17 5.68
CA GLN A 37 -21.70 11.45 6.93
C GLN A 37 -20.17 11.46 6.73
N LEU A 38 -19.65 10.74 5.73
CA LEU A 38 -18.21 10.70 5.45
C LEU A 38 -17.71 12.02 4.86
N MET A 39 -18.59 12.81 4.23
CA MET A 39 -18.25 14.12 3.67
C MET A 39 -17.94 15.17 4.74
N LEU A 40 -18.30 14.92 6.00
CA LEU A 40 -18.06 15.82 7.12
C LEU A 40 -16.64 15.68 7.70
N PHE A 41 -15.93 14.61 7.34
CA PHE A 41 -14.59 14.34 7.86
C PHE A 41 -13.51 14.93 6.97
N SER A 42 -12.45 15.42 7.60
CA SER A 42 -11.20 15.75 6.92
C SER A 42 -10.52 14.49 6.36
N THR A 43 -9.62 14.67 5.39
CA THR A 43 -8.88 13.56 4.77
C THR A 43 -8.16 12.69 5.79
N ILE A 44 -7.58 13.30 6.83
CA ILE A 44 -6.87 12.56 7.89
C ILE A 44 -7.84 11.77 8.80
N GLN A 45 -9.03 12.30 9.07
CA GLN A 45 -10.05 11.58 9.83
C GLN A 45 -10.60 10.38 9.05
N LEU A 46 -10.79 10.51 7.73
CA LEU A 46 -11.14 9.37 6.88
C LEU A 46 -10.04 8.31 6.87
N PHE A 47 -8.78 8.74 6.85
CA PHE A 47 -7.65 7.82 6.98
C PHE A 47 -7.73 7.05 8.31
N TYR A 48 -7.95 7.74 9.44
CA TYR A 48 -8.08 7.07 10.74
C TYR A 48 -9.35 6.21 10.89
N LEU A 49 -10.40 6.47 10.11
CA LEU A 49 -11.55 5.59 10.05
C LEU A 49 -11.20 4.23 9.42
N MET A 50 -10.32 4.22 8.42
CA MET A 50 -9.83 2.99 7.79
C MET A 50 -8.69 2.34 8.59
N PHE A 51 -7.79 3.16 9.14
CA PHE A 51 -6.60 2.74 9.87
C PHE A 51 -6.52 3.50 11.21
N PRO A 52 -7.17 2.99 12.28
CA PRO A 52 -7.22 3.69 13.56
C PRO A 52 -5.84 3.98 14.14
N LYS A 53 -5.61 5.22 14.57
CA LYS A 53 -4.32 5.68 15.07
C LYS A 53 -3.85 4.87 16.30
N GLU A 54 -4.80 4.48 17.14
CA GLU A 54 -4.56 3.74 18.37
C GLU A 54 -4.01 2.33 18.09
N ARG A 55 -4.21 1.80 16.88
CA ARG A 55 -3.69 0.48 16.46
C ARG A 55 -2.28 0.52 15.88
N MET A 56 -1.73 1.71 15.58
CA MET A 56 -0.43 1.81 14.91
C MET A 56 0.70 1.18 15.72
N GLN A 57 0.69 1.41 17.04
CA GLN A 57 1.68 0.80 17.93
C GLN A 57 1.58 -0.73 17.96
N TYR A 58 0.36 -1.27 17.96
CA TYR A 58 0.14 -2.71 17.88
C TYR A 58 0.72 -3.29 16.59
N TYR A 59 0.47 -2.66 15.44
CA TYR A 59 1.05 -3.08 14.17
C TYR A 59 2.58 -2.99 14.16
N ALA A 60 3.16 -1.98 14.82
CA ALA A 60 4.60 -1.86 14.97
C ALA A 60 5.18 -3.04 15.76
N GLU A 61 4.56 -3.39 16.91
CA GLU A 61 4.96 -4.55 17.71
C GLU A 61 4.87 -5.86 16.94
N MET A 62 3.78 -6.07 16.19
CA MET A 62 3.64 -7.27 15.38
C MET A 62 4.70 -7.32 14.29
N THR A 63 4.95 -6.20 13.61
CA THR A 63 6.00 -6.11 12.59
C THR A 63 7.38 -6.47 13.16
N LYS A 64 7.71 -6.00 14.38
CA LYS A 64 8.94 -6.40 15.08
C LYS A 64 9.00 -7.89 15.34
N ARG A 65 7.92 -8.48 15.86
CA ARG A 65 7.85 -9.93 16.14
C ARG A 65 8.07 -10.73 14.86
N TYR A 66 7.45 -10.33 13.75
CA TYR A 66 7.65 -10.98 12.45
C TYR A 66 9.05 -10.80 11.88
N ALA A 67 9.69 -9.65 12.09
CA ALA A 67 11.08 -9.44 11.74
C ALA A 67 11.98 -10.43 12.49
N ALA A 68 11.78 -10.57 13.81
CA ALA A 68 12.54 -11.47 14.66
C ALA A 68 12.37 -12.95 14.23
N LEU A 69 11.16 -13.37 13.86
CA LEU A 69 10.91 -14.71 13.30
C LEU A 69 11.67 -14.97 12.00
N LYS A 70 11.96 -13.92 11.23
CA LYS A 70 12.79 -13.99 10.02
C LYS A 70 14.29 -13.81 10.31
N GLY A 71 14.70 -13.77 11.58
CA GLY A 71 16.08 -13.54 11.99
C GLY A 71 16.59 -12.13 11.73
N ARG A 72 15.68 -11.15 11.61
CA ARG A 72 16.02 -9.73 11.41
C ARG A 72 15.65 -8.93 12.66
N ASN A 73 16.44 -7.93 12.98
CA ASN A 73 16.06 -6.92 13.98
C ASN A 73 15.56 -5.67 13.24
N LEU A 74 14.30 -5.30 13.45
CA LEU A 74 13.69 -4.13 12.83
C LEU A 74 13.27 -3.15 13.92
N GLU A 75 13.77 -1.93 13.85
CA GLU A 75 13.29 -0.82 14.67
C GLU A 75 12.18 -0.07 13.93
N VAL A 76 10.99 -0.15 14.50
CA VAL A 76 9.76 0.45 13.95
C VAL A 76 8.85 0.89 15.10
N ASP A 77 8.21 2.02 15.00
CA ASP A 77 7.20 2.48 15.97
C ASP A 77 5.84 2.74 15.28
N GLY A 78 4.87 3.23 16.05
CA GLY A 78 3.54 3.55 15.51
C GLY A 78 3.59 4.61 14.42
N ASP A 79 4.42 5.64 14.55
CA ASP A 79 4.52 6.73 13.57
C ASP A 79 5.09 6.21 12.25
N ASP A 80 6.08 5.31 12.30
CA ASP A 80 6.60 4.63 11.13
C ASP A 80 5.55 3.79 10.41
N ILE A 81 4.66 3.12 11.14
CA ILE A 81 3.56 2.34 10.54
C ILE A 81 2.51 3.28 9.93
N GLU A 82 2.20 4.39 10.60
CA GLU A 82 1.26 5.39 10.07
C GLU A 82 1.76 5.95 8.73
N GLN A 83 3.05 6.32 8.67
CA GLN A 83 3.72 6.73 7.44
C GLN A 83 3.69 5.65 6.36
N PHE A 84 3.97 4.39 6.74
CA PHE A 84 3.93 3.24 5.83
C PHE A 84 2.54 3.07 5.20
N PHE A 85 1.47 3.13 6.00
CA PHE A 85 0.10 3.04 5.52
C PHE A 85 -0.32 4.23 4.66
N GLY A 86 0.12 5.44 5.01
CA GLY A 86 -0.09 6.63 4.18
C GLY A 86 0.50 6.45 2.77
N ILE A 87 1.75 5.98 2.69
CA ILE A 87 2.41 5.68 1.41
C ILE A 87 1.72 4.53 0.68
N LEU A 88 1.30 3.49 1.40
CA LEU A 88 0.59 2.35 0.81
C LEU A 88 -0.73 2.78 0.16
N LEU A 89 -1.55 3.56 0.87
CA LEU A 89 -2.79 4.13 0.36
C LEU A 89 -2.55 5.02 -0.86
N PHE A 90 -1.57 5.93 -0.77
CA PHE A 90 -1.19 6.80 -1.87
C PHE A 90 -0.72 6.01 -3.10
N SER A 91 0.04 4.93 -2.90
CA SER A 91 0.53 4.07 -3.97
C SER A 91 -0.57 3.29 -4.69
N GLY A 92 -1.69 3.01 -4.00
CA GLY A 92 -2.87 2.40 -4.62
C GLY A 92 -3.68 3.39 -5.46
N TYR A 93 -3.67 4.67 -5.08
CA TYR A 93 -4.37 5.73 -5.81
C TYR A 93 -3.61 6.20 -7.06
N ARG A 94 -2.28 6.34 -6.98
CA ARG A 94 -1.46 6.84 -8.09
C ARG A 94 -0.80 5.70 -8.87
N PHE A 95 -1.14 5.59 -10.15
CA PHE A 95 -0.41 4.70 -11.05
C PHE A 95 0.98 5.26 -11.39
N VAL A 96 2.03 4.49 -11.11
CA VAL A 96 3.38 4.74 -11.61
C VAL A 96 3.93 3.50 -12.32
N PRO A 97 4.75 3.65 -13.39
CA PRO A 97 5.31 2.52 -14.14
C PRO A 97 6.11 1.52 -13.29
N SER A 98 6.68 1.98 -12.18
CA SER A 98 7.39 1.16 -11.22
C SER A 98 7.34 1.81 -9.84
N GLU A 99 7.22 1.00 -8.78
CA GLU A 99 7.28 1.44 -7.38
C GLU A 99 8.51 2.31 -7.07
N ASN A 100 9.64 2.04 -7.74
CA ASN A 100 10.86 2.83 -7.57
C ASN A 100 10.72 4.30 -7.94
N ARG A 101 9.75 4.65 -8.78
CA ARG A 101 9.52 6.04 -9.21
C ARG A 101 8.93 6.91 -8.10
N PHE A 102 8.27 6.33 -7.09
CA PHE A 102 7.82 7.11 -5.93
C PHE A 102 8.98 7.77 -5.17
N TRP A 103 10.18 7.20 -5.26
CA TRP A 103 11.42 7.73 -4.67
C TRP A 103 12.40 8.26 -5.73
N SER A 104 11.92 8.60 -6.93
CA SER A 104 12.76 9.23 -7.95
C SER A 104 13.08 10.67 -7.55
N THR A 105 14.33 11.08 -7.75
CA THR A 105 14.80 12.46 -7.56
C THR A 105 14.76 13.29 -8.83
N SER A 106 14.32 12.72 -9.96
CA SER A 106 14.19 13.47 -11.22
C SER A 106 13.03 14.48 -11.12
N GLU A 107 13.26 15.71 -11.56
CA GLU A 107 12.28 16.83 -11.48
C GLU A 107 10.89 16.47 -12.06
N ASP A 108 10.83 15.70 -13.15
CA ASP A 108 9.57 15.38 -13.83
C ASP A 108 8.75 14.26 -13.18
N THR A 109 9.33 13.50 -12.25
CA THR A 109 8.64 12.36 -11.61
C THR A 109 8.75 12.32 -10.09
N GLN A 110 9.31 13.36 -9.48
CA GLN A 110 9.43 13.44 -8.04
C GLN A 110 8.05 13.46 -7.37
N VAL A 111 7.87 12.57 -6.41
CA VAL A 111 6.75 12.63 -5.47
C VAL A 111 7.34 13.07 -4.13
N LEU A 112 7.51 14.38 -3.98
CA LEU A 112 8.15 15.00 -2.81
C LEU A 112 7.54 14.52 -1.48
N LEU A 113 6.23 14.28 -1.48
CA LEU A 113 5.51 13.73 -0.33
C LEU A 113 6.10 12.38 0.11
N VAL A 114 6.22 11.41 -0.80
CA VAL A 114 6.68 10.06 -0.45
C VAL A 114 8.17 10.05 -0.08
N PHE A 115 8.97 10.82 -0.81
CA PHE A 115 10.40 10.93 -0.54
C PHE A 115 10.70 11.53 0.85
N GLY A 116 9.95 12.55 1.26
CA GLY A 116 10.12 13.22 2.54
C GLY A 116 9.54 12.44 3.74
N THR A 117 8.55 11.57 3.52
CA THR A 117 7.93 10.78 4.59
C THR A 117 8.80 9.61 5.03
N MET A 118 9.26 8.76 4.10
CA MET A 118 9.99 7.54 4.44
C MET A 118 10.98 7.17 3.35
N ILE A 119 12.21 6.81 3.72
CA ILE A 119 13.24 6.40 2.76
C ILE A 119 12.88 5.05 2.14
N ARG A 120 13.13 4.89 0.83
CA ARG A 120 12.80 3.70 0.02
C ARG A 120 13.17 2.37 0.66
N ASN A 121 14.37 2.26 1.23
CA ASN A 121 14.86 1.01 1.80
C ASN A 121 14.03 0.60 3.03
N ARG A 122 13.66 1.57 3.88
CA ARG A 122 12.81 1.37 5.05
C ARG A 122 11.42 0.88 4.64
N PHE A 123 10.83 1.53 3.64
CA PHE A 123 9.53 1.11 3.08
C PHE A 123 9.58 -0.32 2.54
N ARG A 124 10.63 -0.69 1.79
CA ARG A 124 10.79 -2.04 1.24
C ARG A 124 10.95 -3.10 2.32
N GLU A 125 11.73 -2.80 3.35
CA GLU A 125 11.96 -3.72 4.45
C GLU A 125 10.66 -3.97 5.23
N GLN A 126 9.93 -2.91 5.58
CA GLN A 126 8.61 -3.00 6.20
C GLN A 126 7.64 -3.75 5.30
N LYS A 127 7.58 -3.44 4.00
CA LYS A 127 6.75 -4.16 3.04
C LYS A 127 7.09 -5.65 3.01
N GLU A 128 8.36 -6.04 2.94
CA GLU A 128 8.77 -7.44 2.88
C GLU A 128 8.38 -8.22 4.16
N ILE A 129 8.51 -7.59 5.31
CA ILE A 129 8.18 -8.18 6.62
C ILE A 129 6.66 -8.26 6.78
N SER A 130 5.96 -7.17 6.49
CA SER A 130 4.54 -6.99 6.81
C SER A 130 3.57 -7.48 5.74
N SER A 131 3.99 -7.59 4.46
CA SER A 131 3.08 -7.93 3.35
C SER A 131 2.38 -9.29 3.49
N ARG A 132 2.96 -10.21 4.26
CA ARG A 132 2.30 -11.51 4.47
C ARG A 132 1.38 -11.49 5.68
N TRP A 133 1.67 -10.70 6.71
CA TRP A 133 0.92 -10.73 7.96
C TRP A 133 -0.21 -9.70 8.02
N ILE A 134 0.07 -8.43 7.66
CA ILE A 134 -0.93 -7.35 7.70
C ILE A 134 -2.12 -7.72 6.81
N PHE A 135 -1.86 -8.20 5.58
CA PHE A 135 -2.94 -8.57 4.65
C PHE A 135 -3.70 -9.84 5.08
N LEU A 136 -3.08 -10.76 5.83
CA LEU A 136 -3.77 -11.94 6.34
C LEU A 136 -4.62 -11.61 7.58
N ASN A 137 -4.17 -10.72 8.47
CA ASN A 137 -4.86 -10.46 9.75
C ASN A 137 -5.78 -9.23 9.73
N CYS A 138 -5.51 -8.20 8.92
CA CYS A 138 -6.48 -7.11 8.70
C CYS A 138 -7.77 -7.61 8.02
N TYR A 139 -7.73 -8.74 7.30
CA TYR A 139 -8.91 -9.31 6.65
C TYR A 139 -9.69 -10.30 7.54
N GLN A 140 -9.05 -10.88 8.56
CA GLN A 140 -9.70 -11.87 9.44
C GLN A 140 -10.47 -11.22 10.60
N GLU A 141 -10.17 -9.97 10.97
CA GLU A 141 -10.84 -9.27 12.10
C GLU A 141 -12.12 -8.50 11.70
N THR A 142 -12.51 -8.52 10.42
CA THR A 142 -13.76 -7.90 9.93
C THR A 142 -14.89 -8.91 9.71
N SER A 143 -14.85 -10.08 10.35
CA SER A 143 -15.89 -11.12 10.30
C SER A 143 -16.44 -11.45 11.68
#